data_AF-A0A7U3U9U7-F1
#
_entry.id   AF-A0A7U3U9U7-F1
#
_cell.length_a   1.000
_cell.length_b   1.000
_cell.length_c   1.000
_cell.angle_alpha   90.00
_cell.angle_beta   90.00
_cell.angle_gamma   90.00
#
_symmetry.space_group_name_H-M   'P 1'
#
loop_
_entity.id
_entity.type
_entity.pdbx_description
1 polymer ?
#
loop_
_entity_poly.entity_id
_entity_poly.type
_entity_poly.pdbx_seq_one_letter_code
_entity_poly.pdbx_strand_id
1 'polypeptide(L)'
;EGRDQTVDAIVFGKSNEQTFQLAGYFANALEIIWGVRNNYSSLYYLNGKGNDLILITTHSILKPELRYKESYLTLTAENKRSELLMQSTALDEKESLSPIRKMPTENIYYYTYRTMFNVPGQLTSVIAFDLPINNFLPAELSPQYLKLLPTGQQN
;
A
#
# COMPACT_ATOMS: atom_id res chain seq x y z
N GLU A 1 14.36 2.40 -24.45
CA GLU A 1 14.30 1.06 -23.82
C GLU A 1 13.20 1.08 -22.78
N GLY A 2 12.10 0.36 -23.02
CA GLY A 2 11.03 0.22 -22.05
C GLY A 2 11.53 -0.63 -20.90
N ARG A 3 11.67 -0.06 -19.72
CA ARG A 3 11.87 -0.88 -18.52
C ARG A 3 10.56 -1.60 -18.28
N ASP A 4 10.52 -2.91 -18.46
CA ASP A 4 9.41 -3.74 -18.01
C ASP A 4 9.23 -3.49 -16.52
N GLN A 5 8.13 -2.85 -16.16
CA GLN A 5 7.78 -2.60 -14.77
C GLN A 5 7.24 -3.90 -14.21
N THR A 6 8.04 -4.58 -13.40
CA THR A 6 7.64 -5.83 -12.75
C THR A 6 6.82 -5.52 -11.49
N VAL A 7 5.71 -6.25 -11.33
CA VAL A 7 4.95 -6.25 -10.08
C VAL A 7 5.53 -7.33 -9.17
N ASP A 8 6.06 -6.91 -8.04
CA ASP A 8 6.62 -7.80 -7.02
C ASP A 8 5.58 -8.05 -5.92
N ALA A 9 5.57 -9.29 -5.42
CA ALA A 9 4.76 -9.70 -4.28
C ALA A 9 5.64 -10.20 -3.13
N ILE A 10 5.42 -9.66 -1.94
CA ILE A 10 6.21 -9.96 -0.74
C ILE A 10 5.24 -10.32 0.37
N VAL A 11 5.53 -11.42 1.07
CA VAL A 11 4.70 -11.89 2.18
C VAL A 11 5.50 -11.77 3.46
N PHE A 12 4.94 -11.08 4.46
CA PHE A 12 5.50 -10.90 5.78
C PHE A 12 4.69 -11.67 6.83
N GLY A 13 5.39 -12.26 7.80
CA GLY A 13 4.78 -13.02 8.89
C GLY A 13 4.71 -14.53 8.62
N LYS A 14 3.81 -15.22 9.34
CA LYS A 14 3.61 -16.67 9.18
C LYS A 14 2.70 -16.94 7.99
N SER A 15 3.30 -17.15 6.82
CA SER A 15 2.59 -17.49 5.60
C SER A 15 2.22 -18.97 5.54
N ASN A 16 1.13 -19.26 4.82
CA ASN A 16 0.76 -20.60 4.41
C ASN A 16 0.56 -20.63 2.89
N GLU A 17 0.25 -21.79 2.33
CA GLU A 17 0.03 -21.94 0.89
C GLU A 17 -1.07 -21.01 0.35
N GLN A 18 -2.13 -20.78 1.14
CA GLN A 18 -3.24 -19.89 0.75
C GLN A 18 -2.79 -18.43 0.67
N THR A 19 -1.96 -17.97 1.60
CA THR A 19 -1.36 -16.62 1.55
C THR A 19 -0.53 -16.43 0.28
N PHE A 20 0.27 -17.42 -0.10
CA PHE A 20 1.09 -17.34 -1.32
C PHE A 20 0.23 -17.34 -2.59
N GLN A 21 -0.80 -18.18 -2.66
CA GLN A 21 -1.73 -18.19 -3.79
C GLN A 21 -2.47 -16.84 -3.91
N LEU A 22 -2.90 -16.27 -2.78
CA LEU A 22 -3.54 -14.95 -2.76
C LEU A 22 -2.58 -13.83 -3.20
N ALA A 23 -1.33 -13.87 -2.74
CA ALA A 23 -0.31 -12.91 -3.16
C ALA A 23 -0.08 -12.98 -4.69
N GLY A 24 0.02 -14.19 -5.24
CA GLY A 24 0.14 -14.40 -6.69
C GLY A 24 -1.09 -13.91 -7.46
N TYR A 25 -2.29 -14.16 -6.95
CA TYR A 25 -3.52 -13.64 -7.55
C TYR A 25 -3.54 -12.11 -7.59
N PHE A 26 -3.19 -11.44 -6.48
CA PHE A 26 -3.11 -9.98 -6.45
C PHE A 26 -2.03 -9.45 -7.39
N ALA A 27 -0.85 -10.06 -7.43
CA ALA A 27 0.24 -9.66 -8.31
C ALA A 27 -0.20 -9.68 -9.79
N ASN A 28 -0.75 -10.81 -10.25
CA ASN A 28 -1.21 -10.98 -11.62
C ASN A 28 -2.34 -10.00 -11.98
N ALA A 29 -3.29 -9.79 -11.06
CA ALA A 29 -4.39 -8.84 -11.30
C ALA A 29 -3.87 -7.40 -11.38
N LEU A 30 -2.97 -7.01 -10.49
CA LEU A 30 -2.43 -5.66 -10.43
C LEU A 30 -1.41 -5.37 -11.52
N GLU A 31 -0.71 -6.37 -12.05
CA GLU A 31 0.11 -6.24 -13.24
C GLU A 31 -0.72 -5.73 -14.43
N ILE A 32 -1.93 -6.25 -14.60
CA ILE A 32 -2.87 -5.81 -15.65
C ILE A 32 -3.40 -4.40 -15.34
N ILE A 33 -3.83 -4.15 -14.09
CA ILE A 33 -4.50 -2.89 -13.71
C ILE A 33 -3.53 -1.70 -13.69
N TRP A 34 -2.34 -1.87 -13.14
CA TRP A 34 -1.31 -0.83 -13.12
C TRP A 34 -0.69 -0.63 -14.50
N GLY A 35 -0.61 -1.70 -15.31
CA GLY A 35 -0.14 -1.66 -16.69
C GLY A 35 1.27 -1.06 -16.81
N VAL A 36 1.63 -0.56 -18.00
CA VAL A 36 2.95 0.05 -18.29
C VAL A 36 3.11 1.45 -17.68
N ARG A 37 2.24 1.84 -16.74
CA ARG A 37 2.29 3.16 -16.13
C ARG A 37 3.42 3.16 -15.11
N ASN A 38 4.53 3.81 -15.44
CA ASN A 38 5.75 3.98 -14.65
C ASN A 38 5.55 4.81 -13.35
N ASN A 39 4.50 4.45 -12.61
CA ASN A 39 4.02 5.08 -11.41
C ASN A 39 4.31 4.15 -10.25
N TYR A 40 4.67 4.76 -9.12
CA TYR A 40 4.87 4.05 -7.87
C TYR A 40 3.51 3.66 -7.34
N SER A 41 3.29 2.36 -7.18
CA SER A 41 2.02 1.82 -6.70
C SER A 41 2.32 0.69 -5.74
N SER A 42 1.63 0.72 -4.60
CA SER A 42 1.74 -0.32 -3.59
C SER A 42 0.35 -0.64 -3.05
N LEU A 43 0.06 -1.94 -2.96
CA LEU A 43 -1.08 -2.50 -2.27
C LEU A 43 -0.58 -3.30 -1.07
N TYR A 44 -1.24 -3.11 0.06
CA TYR A 44 -1.02 -3.87 1.28
C TYR A 44 -2.30 -4.61 1.63
N TYR A 45 -2.20 -5.90 1.93
CA TYR A 45 -3.29 -6.68 2.47
C TYR A 45 -2.87 -7.23 3.83
N LEU A 46 -3.55 -6.79 4.89
CA LEU A 46 -3.44 -7.35 6.23
C LEU A 46 -4.56 -8.38 6.41
N ASN A 47 -4.18 -9.64 6.59
CA ASN A 47 -5.10 -10.71 6.90
C ASN A 47 -5.47 -10.67 8.39
N GLY A 48 -6.74 -10.43 8.70
CA GLY A 48 -7.21 -10.36 10.08
C GLY A 48 -7.17 -11.71 10.83
N LYS A 49 -7.14 -12.85 10.12
CA LYS A 49 -7.06 -14.18 10.75
C LYS A 49 -5.63 -14.55 11.11
N GLY A 50 -4.71 -14.40 10.15
CA GLY A 50 -3.31 -14.84 10.27
C GLY A 50 -2.37 -13.73 10.75
N ASN A 51 -2.80 -12.47 10.70
CA ASN A 51 -1.97 -11.29 10.91
C ASN A 51 -0.72 -11.27 10.00
N ASP A 52 -0.80 -11.95 8.85
CA ASP A 52 0.17 -11.87 7.76
C ASP A 52 -0.14 -10.64 6.90
N LEU A 53 0.92 -10.03 6.39
CA LEU A 53 0.86 -8.86 5.52
C LEU A 53 1.39 -9.25 4.14
N ILE A 54 0.61 -9.01 3.11
CA ILE A 54 1.05 -9.10 1.72
C ILE A 54 1.30 -7.68 1.22
N LEU A 55 2.48 -7.43 0.65
CA LEU A 55 2.80 -6.22 -0.11
C LEU A 55 2.90 -6.59 -1.58
N ILE A 56 2.07 -5.95 -2.41
CA ILE A 56 2.21 -5.96 -3.86
C ILE A 56 2.70 -4.60 -4.29
N THR A 57 3.77 -4.53 -5.07
CA THR A 57 4.39 -3.24 -5.38
C THR A 57 5.02 -3.24 -6.76
N THR A 58 4.97 -2.09 -7.43
CA THR A 58 5.76 -1.85 -8.65
C THR A 58 7.20 -1.42 -8.34
N HIS A 59 7.55 -1.37 -7.05
CA HIS A 59 8.89 -1.03 -6.60
C HIS A 59 9.76 -2.27 -6.77
N SER A 60 10.65 -2.27 -7.75
CA SER A 60 11.65 -3.34 -7.90
C SER A 60 12.44 -3.49 -6.60
N ILE A 61 12.14 -4.52 -5.81
CA ILE A 61 12.84 -4.83 -4.56
C ILE A 61 14.29 -5.26 -4.77
N LEU A 62 14.62 -5.59 -6.02
CA LEU A 62 15.96 -5.94 -6.47
C LEU A 62 16.82 -4.72 -6.83
N LYS A 63 16.29 -3.49 -6.68
CA LYS A 63 17.10 -2.27 -6.89
C LYS A 63 18.28 -2.26 -5.91
N PRO A 64 19.51 -1.96 -6.38
CA PRO A 64 20.71 -1.96 -5.55
C PRO A 64 20.57 -1.12 -4.29
N GLU A 65 19.87 0.03 -4.36
CA GLU A 65 19.69 0.94 -3.22
C GLU A 65 18.82 0.33 -2.10
N LEU A 66 17.93 -0.61 -2.43
CA LEU A 66 17.08 -1.33 -1.47
C LEU A 66 17.78 -2.59 -0.93
N ARG A 67 18.63 -3.22 -1.74
CA ARG A 67 19.40 -4.43 -1.34
C ARG A 67 20.31 -4.19 -0.13
N TYR A 68 20.84 -2.98 0.03
CA TYR A 68 21.67 -2.59 1.18
C TYR A 68 20.86 -2.07 2.38
N LYS A 69 19.53 -2.05 2.28
CA LYS A 69 18.62 -1.61 3.33
C LYS A 69 17.54 -2.67 3.57
N GLU A 70 17.94 -3.88 3.98
CA GLU A 70 17.00 -4.89 4.51
C GLU A 70 16.07 -4.30 5.58
N SER A 71 16.61 -3.37 6.36
CA SER A 71 15.86 -2.57 7.32
C SER A 71 14.77 -1.72 6.68
N TYR A 72 14.93 -1.19 5.46
CA TYR A 72 13.90 -0.39 4.82
C TYR A 72 12.66 -1.21 4.47
N LEU A 73 12.80 -2.32 3.75
CA LEU A 73 11.64 -3.15 3.39
C LEU A 73 10.96 -3.73 4.63
N THR A 74 11.75 -4.21 5.58
CA THR A 74 11.21 -4.83 6.80
C THR A 74 10.59 -3.79 7.74
N LEU A 75 11.26 -2.66 8.01
CA LEU A 75 10.76 -1.63 8.93
C LEU A 75 9.55 -0.90 8.35
N THR A 76 9.52 -0.65 7.03
CA THR A 76 8.34 -0.06 6.39
C THR A 76 7.16 -1.01 6.40
N ALA A 77 7.38 -2.30 6.17
CA ALA A 77 6.36 -3.33 6.28
C ALA A 77 5.83 -3.47 7.71
N GLU A 78 6.69 -3.53 8.72
CA GLU A 78 6.25 -3.61 10.13
C GLU A 78 5.53 -2.34 10.61
N ASN A 79 6.02 -1.16 10.22
CA ASN A 79 5.31 0.09 10.51
C ASN A 79 3.93 0.12 9.85
N LYS A 80 3.84 -0.29 8.58
CA LYS A 80 2.55 -0.37 7.88
C LYS A 80 1.64 -1.41 8.51
N ARG A 81 2.17 -2.58 8.87
CA ARG A 81 1.43 -3.64 9.57
C ARG A 81 0.84 -3.12 10.87
N SER A 82 1.64 -2.41 11.68
CA SER A 82 1.18 -1.81 12.94
C SER A 82 0.08 -0.77 12.71
N GLU A 83 0.23 0.11 11.70
CA GLU A 83 -0.81 1.07 11.31
C GLU A 83 -2.12 0.37 10.91
N LEU A 84 -2.05 -0.65 10.05
CA LEU A 84 -3.21 -1.39 9.58
C LEU A 84 -3.84 -2.24 10.69
N LEU A 85 -3.03 -2.79 11.60
CA LEU A 85 -3.52 -3.55 12.74
C LEU A 85 -4.29 -2.64 13.71
N MET A 86 -3.77 -1.44 13.99
CA MET A 86 -4.49 -0.45 14.78
C MET A 86 -5.85 -0.12 14.13
N GLN A 87 -5.88 0.05 12.81
CA GLN A 87 -7.11 0.32 12.05
C GLN A 87 -8.07 -0.87 12.01
N SER A 88 -7.57 -2.11 11.99
CA SER A 88 -8.41 -3.31 12.01
C SER A 88 -9.27 -3.44 13.28
N THR A 89 -8.95 -2.66 14.32
CA THR A 89 -9.74 -2.61 15.55
C THR A 89 -10.88 -1.57 15.50
N ALA A 90 -10.90 -0.69 14.50
CA ALA A 90 -11.93 0.32 14.31
C ALA A 90 -13.17 -0.29 13.63
N LEU A 91 -14.09 -0.80 14.44
CA LEU A 91 -15.23 -1.61 13.99
C LEU A 91 -16.21 -0.89 13.04
N ASP A 92 -16.28 0.44 13.10
CA ASP A 92 -17.30 1.23 12.39
C ASP A 92 -16.83 1.81 11.05
N GLU A 93 -15.51 1.83 10.78
CA GLU A 93 -14.96 2.40 9.54
C GLU A 93 -14.81 1.33 8.46
N LYS A 94 -15.70 1.34 7.47
CA LYS A 94 -15.57 0.45 6.29
C LYS A 94 -14.47 0.90 5.34
N GLU A 95 -14.27 2.21 5.23
CA GLU A 95 -13.30 2.83 4.34
C GLU A 95 -12.69 4.06 5.00
N SER A 96 -11.41 4.33 4.72
CA SER A 96 -10.75 5.54 5.21
C SER A 96 -9.64 6.02 4.28
N LEU A 97 -9.33 7.31 4.38
CA LEU A 97 -8.24 7.97 3.65
C LEU A 97 -7.20 8.48 4.63
N SER A 98 -5.91 8.34 4.29
CA SER A 98 -4.85 9.03 5.04
C SER A 98 -4.75 10.49 4.60
N PRO A 99 -4.13 11.36 5.42
CA PRO A 99 -3.55 12.59 4.91
C PRO A 99 -2.54 12.31 3.80
N ILE A 100 -2.23 13.32 2.99
CA ILE A 100 -1.15 13.24 2.00
C ILE A 100 0.18 13.10 2.75
N ARG A 101 0.97 12.10 2.35
CA ARG A 101 2.31 11.82 2.88
C ARG A 101 3.34 11.92 1.77
N LYS A 102 4.58 12.19 2.15
CA LYS A 102 5.72 12.20 1.25
C LYS A 102 6.57 10.95 1.48
N MET A 103 6.82 10.19 0.43
CA MET A 103 7.75 9.07 0.44
C MET A 103 9.19 9.60 0.41
N PRO A 104 10.01 9.39 1.46
CA PRO A 104 11.33 10.00 1.56
C PRO A 104 12.32 9.55 0.48
N THR A 105 12.20 8.30 0.03
CA THR A 105 13.16 7.67 -0.88
C THR A 105 13.00 8.10 -2.34
N GLU A 106 11.80 8.49 -2.75
CA GLU A 106 11.45 8.67 -4.15
C GLU A 106 10.85 10.07 -4.45
N ASN A 107 10.73 10.94 -3.43
CA ASN A 107 10.13 12.27 -3.53
C ASN A 107 8.69 12.26 -4.08
N ILE A 108 7.93 11.21 -3.75
CA ILE A 108 6.56 11.00 -4.22
C ILE A 108 5.58 11.37 -3.13
N TYR A 109 4.52 12.08 -3.51
CA TYR A 109 3.42 12.36 -2.62
C TYR A 109 2.29 11.38 -2.93
N TYR A 110 1.71 10.82 -1.88
CA TYR A 110 0.65 9.83 -2.01
C TYR A 110 -0.32 9.97 -0.84
N TYR A 111 -1.53 9.44 -1.02
CA TYR A 111 -2.43 9.14 0.08
C TYR A 111 -2.70 7.64 0.10
N THR A 112 -3.07 7.12 1.26
CA THR A 112 -3.46 5.73 1.43
C THR A 112 -4.99 5.66 1.46
N TYR A 113 -5.58 4.95 0.50
CA TYR A 113 -6.99 4.54 0.57
C TYR A 113 -7.07 3.16 1.21
N ARG A 114 -8.01 2.99 2.15
CA ARG A 114 -8.19 1.75 2.90
C ARG A 114 -9.61 1.29 2.83
N THR A 115 -9.77 -0.01 2.72
CA THR A 115 -11.06 -0.70 2.82
C THR A 115 -10.93 -1.89 3.76
N MET A 116 -11.97 -2.12 4.55
CA MET A 116 -11.98 -3.04 5.69
C MET A 116 -13.05 -4.12 5.52
N PHE A 117 -12.68 -5.37 5.79
CA PHE A 117 -13.54 -6.54 5.65
C PHE A 117 -13.69 -7.26 6.99
N ASN A 118 -14.87 -7.13 7.60
CA ASN A 118 -15.16 -7.71 8.89
C ASN A 118 -15.68 -9.15 8.74
N VAL A 119 -15.03 -10.09 9.41
CA VAL A 119 -15.52 -11.48 9.55
C VAL A 119 -15.76 -11.73 11.04
N PRO A 120 -16.97 -12.14 11.47
CA PRO A 120 -17.26 -12.39 12.88
C PRO A 120 -16.26 -13.37 13.52
N GLY A 121 -15.74 -13.01 14.70
CA GLY A 121 -14.78 -13.83 15.45
C GLY A 121 -13.34 -13.75 14.96
N GLN A 122 -13.01 -12.82 14.06
CA GLN A 122 -11.65 -12.54 13.58
C GLN A 122 -11.38 -11.03 13.64
N LEU A 123 -10.10 -10.64 13.67
CA LEU A 123 -9.78 -9.23 13.41
C LEU A 123 -10.20 -8.88 11.98
N THR A 124 -10.47 -7.61 11.76
CA THR A 124 -10.81 -7.09 10.44
C THR A 124 -9.64 -7.23 9.48
N SER A 125 -9.89 -7.75 8.28
CA SER A 125 -8.87 -7.71 7.23
C SER A 125 -8.87 -6.34 6.57
N VAL A 126 -7.70 -5.81 6.23
CA VAL A 126 -7.56 -4.46 5.67
C VAL A 126 -6.83 -4.54 4.35
N ILE A 127 -7.38 -3.92 3.30
CA ILE A 127 -6.67 -3.63 2.06
C ILE A 127 -6.34 -2.13 2.04
N ALA A 128 -5.08 -1.79 1.76
CA ALA A 128 -4.61 -0.42 1.68
C ALA A 128 -3.85 -0.17 0.37
N PHE A 129 -4.22 0.90 -0.35
CA PHE A 129 -3.61 1.33 -1.60
C PHE A 129 -2.86 2.63 -1.36
N ASP A 130 -1.55 2.65 -1.60
CA ASP A 130 -0.78 3.88 -1.66
C ASP A 130 -0.87 4.45 -3.08
N LEU A 131 -1.62 5.54 -3.23
CA LEU A 131 -1.95 6.14 -4.53
C LEU A 131 -1.15 7.43 -4.74
N PRO A 132 -0.24 7.50 -5.72
CA PRO A 132 0.56 8.69 -5.98
C PRO A 132 -0.32 9.80 -6.54
N ILE A 133 -0.16 11.02 -6.03
CA ILE A 133 -0.92 12.19 -6.51
C ILE A 133 -0.18 13.00 -7.56
N ASN A 134 1.14 12.83 -7.67
CA ASN A 134 2.01 13.63 -8.54
C ASN A 134 1.53 13.68 -10.00
N ASN A 135 0.92 12.62 -10.50
CA ASN A 135 0.48 12.52 -11.90
C ASN A 135 -0.85 13.21 -12.19
N PHE A 136 -1.56 13.65 -11.16
CA PHE A 136 -2.85 14.31 -11.29
C PHE A 136 -2.76 15.82 -11.04
N LEU A 137 -1.57 16.33 -10.70
CA LEU A 137 -1.37 17.73 -10.34
C LEU A 137 -0.76 18.52 -11.51
N PRO A 138 -1.22 19.76 -11.74
CA PRO A 138 -0.54 20.70 -12.63
C PRO A 138 0.92 20.90 -12.21
N ALA A 139 1.80 21.17 -13.17
CA ALA A 139 3.24 21.32 -12.92
C ALA A 139 3.56 22.47 -11.94
N GLU A 140 2.70 23.48 -11.88
CA GLU A 140 2.82 24.66 -11.03
C GLU A 140 2.36 24.41 -9.59
N LEU A 141 1.64 23.32 -9.33
CA LEU A 141 1.03 23.03 -8.04
C LEU A 141 1.90 22.04 -7.25
N SER A 142 2.64 22.55 -6.25
CA SER A 142 3.42 21.68 -5.39
C SER A 142 2.51 20.86 -4.46
N PRO A 143 2.67 19.51 -4.41
CA PRO A 143 1.82 18.65 -3.58
C PRO A 143 1.88 18.96 -2.08
N GLN A 144 2.94 19.62 -1.61
CA GLN A 144 3.11 20.00 -0.20
C GLN A 144 2.07 21.01 0.29
N TYR A 145 1.40 21.71 -0.63
CA TYR A 145 0.34 22.67 -0.32
C TYR A 145 -1.05 22.03 -0.33
N LEU A 146 -1.15 20.71 -0.52
CA LEU A 146 -2.41 19.99 -0.58
C LEU A 146 -2.73 19.32 0.74
N LYS A 147 -4.02 19.33 1.09
CA LYS A 147 -4.56 18.60 2.24
C LYS A 147 -5.85 17.92 1.82
N LEU A 148 -5.99 16.65 2.18
CA LEU A 148 -7.27 15.94 2.08
C LEU A 148 -8.14 16.32 3.27
N LEU A 149 -9.35 16.78 3.00
CA LEU A 149 -10.34 17.13 4.01
C LEU A 149 -11.37 16.00 4.12
N PRO A 150 -11.80 15.60 5.34
CA PRO A 150 -12.90 14.68 5.51
C PRO A 150 -14.17 15.24 4.85
N THR A 151 -14.95 14.38 4.20
CA THR A 151 -16.25 14.76 3.66
C THR A 151 -17.15 15.19 4.83
N GLY A 152 -17.69 16.42 4.80
CA GLY A 152 -18.54 16.98 5.87
C GLY A 152 -17.87 18.02 6.76
N GLN A 153 -16.58 18.34 6.54
CA GLN A 153 -15.95 19.53 7.12
C GLN A 153 -15.72 20.59 6.04
N GLN A 154 -16.82 21.12 5.51
CA GLN A 154 -16.80 22.41 4.82
C GLN A 154 -17.39 23.42 5.82
N ASN A 155 -16.56 24.38 6.25
CA ASN A 155 -17.03 25.57 6.97
C ASN A 155 -17.85 26.44 6.03
#